data_AF-A0A352PY55-F1
#
_entry.id   AF-A0A352PY55-F1
#
_cell.length_a   1.000
_cell.length_b   1.000
_cell.length_c   1.000
_cell.angle_alpha   90.00
_cell.angle_beta   90.00
_cell.angle_gamma   90.00
#
_symmetry.space_group_name_H-M   'P 1'
#
loop_
_entity.id
_entity.type
_entity.pdbx_description
1 polymer ?
#
loop_
_entity_poly.entity_id
_entity_poly.type
_entity_poly.pdbx_seq_one_letter_code
_entity_poly.pdbx_strand_id
1 'polypeptide(L)'
;MGLRQLFKHWSVAIFSPGKLLRRKYSAFKELLHHDKRCLELISDFEDIVQGPSPLDWARMASLVRALLWSTGRLVSSLGTMHPRTYRDLEERFHQIESALVKAISLPDGDTGPPYTITLDEAAKAPELAGGKASTLSRVLQENRLPGPRGFVVTTNAFRYYLKHNQLRHRLDELLGQVLLADLSSFADFSRQMTALVQGAEIPPVVTAEIARRLDELRQQGIEGPWALRSSALSEDGTASFAGQFASILPVAAHEVSDAYKQVLASKYSPRAVAYRIRVGLADQETPMAVLFLEMIDAVMSGVVYTQSPQADDPAAACVEVFAQTGLGRRLMDGGGLPEVLYLSREPDPHPLRRPAHAHNQESAPGLTSESALQLARWGMKIEETAGQPQDIEWCQDNRGNLYILQSRPLDIGSVRPPDGGAEPESLEIANPILLEGGVVASAGLGMGPVSLVKGDEDLANVPEGAVLVSPTLPPAIAAIIPRLSAAVADQGSRASHFAMVARAHGP
;
A
#
# COMPACT_ATOMS: atom_id res chain seq x y z
N MET A 1 -40.28 -11.73 -29.08
CA MET A 1 -41.57 -11.24 -28.52
C MET A 1 -42.73 -12.01 -29.17
N GLY A 2 -43.47 -12.85 -28.42
CA GLY A 2 -44.51 -13.73 -28.98
C GLY A 2 -45.79 -13.00 -29.44
N LEU A 3 -46.53 -13.59 -30.39
CA LEU A 3 -47.79 -13.06 -30.99
C LEU A 3 -48.77 -12.45 -29.96
N ARG A 4 -48.78 -12.96 -28.72
CA ARG A 4 -49.63 -12.47 -27.62
C ARG A 4 -49.37 -11.03 -27.22
N GLN A 5 -48.12 -10.55 -27.20
CA GLN A 5 -47.82 -9.15 -26.84
C GLN A 5 -48.20 -8.16 -27.95
N LEU A 6 -48.13 -8.60 -29.22
CA LEU A 6 -48.63 -7.86 -30.38
C LEU A 6 -50.16 -7.73 -30.34
N PHE A 7 -50.86 -8.82 -30.05
CA PHE A 7 -52.33 -8.81 -29.90
C PHE A 7 -52.77 -7.92 -28.72
N LYS A 8 -52.02 -7.90 -27.62
CA LYS A 8 -52.26 -7.02 -26.46
C LYS A 8 -52.03 -5.55 -26.78
N HIS A 9 -51.01 -5.22 -27.61
CA HIS A 9 -50.76 -3.85 -28.04
C HIS A 9 -51.86 -3.34 -28.99
N TRP A 10 -52.29 -4.17 -29.94
CA TRP A 10 -53.35 -3.84 -30.90
C TRP A 10 -54.74 -3.76 -30.25
N SER A 11 -55.08 -4.69 -29.34
CA SER A 11 -56.33 -4.62 -28.57
C SER A 11 -56.39 -3.38 -27.67
N VAL A 12 -55.31 -3.00 -26.99
CA VAL A 12 -55.29 -1.77 -26.18
C VAL A 12 -55.35 -0.50 -27.06
N ALA A 13 -54.73 -0.51 -28.24
CA ALA A 13 -54.79 0.60 -29.18
C ALA A 13 -56.21 0.85 -29.72
N ILE A 14 -56.97 -0.23 -29.96
CA ILE A 14 -58.33 -0.17 -30.51
C ILE A 14 -59.37 0.08 -29.41
N PHE A 15 -59.23 -0.55 -28.24
CA PHE A 15 -60.26 -0.52 -27.18
C PHE A 15 -59.96 0.45 -26.02
N SER A 16 -58.77 1.04 -25.93
CA SER A 16 -58.38 1.98 -24.85
C SER A 16 -57.28 2.97 -25.29
N PRO A 17 -57.51 3.81 -26.31
CA PRO A 17 -56.51 4.72 -26.87
C PRO A 17 -55.88 5.66 -25.83
N GLY A 18 -56.65 6.13 -24.84
CA GLY A 18 -56.15 6.93 -23.72
C GLY A 18 -55.13 6.21 -22.83
N LYS A 19 -55.25 4.89 -22.65
CA LYS A 19 -54.26 4.08 -21.91
C LYS A 19 -52.97 3.89 -22.71
N LEU A 20 -53.08 3.72 -24.04
CA LEU A 20 -51.91 3.63 -24.91
C LEU A 20 -51.14 4.96 -24.95
N LEU A 21 -51.85 6.09 -25.09
CA LEU A 21 -51.26 7.42 -25.10
C LEU A 21 -50.57 7.74 -23.77
N ARG A 22 -51.22 7.43 -22.63
CA ARG A 22 -50.61 7.57 -21.30
C ARG A 22 -49.34 6.72 -21.17
N ARG A 23 -49.36 5.46 -21.63
CA ARG A 23 -48.18 4.58 -21.58
C ARG A 23 -47.02 5.11 -22.42
N LYS A 24 -47.30 5.61 -23.64
CA LYS A 24 -46.28 6.24 -24.49
C LYS A 24 -45.73 7.51 -23.87
N TYR A 25 -46.60 8.36 -23.31
CA TYR A 25 -46.21 9.59 -22.64
C TYR A 25 -45.34 9.34 -21.39
N SER A 26 -45.69 8.32 -20.58
CA SER A 26 -44.84 7.89 -19.46
C SER A 26 -43.48 7.38 -19.92
N ALA A 27 -43.44 6.54 -20.97
CA ALA A 27 -42.18 6.07 -21.54
C ALA A 27 -41.33 7.22 -22.12
N PHE A 28 -41.95 8.23 -22.72
CA PHE A 28 -41.25 9.43 -23.19
C PHE A 28 -40.64 10.24 -22.03
N LYS A 29 -41.34 10.38 -20.92
CA LYS A 29 -40.78 11.04 -19.71
C LYS A 29 -39.60 10.29 -19.12
N GLU A 30 -39.71 8.97 -19.01
CA GLU A 30 -38.61 8.10 -18.57
C GLU A 30 -37.42 8.23 -19.51
N LEU A 31 -37.67 8.26 -20.83
CA LEU A 31 -36.62 8.47 -21.82
C LEU A 31 -35.87 9.78 -21.59
N LEU A 32 -36.56 10.91 -21.46
CA LEU A 32 -35.91 12.21 -21.21
C LEU A 32 -35.13 12.24 -19.89
N HIS A 33 -35.65 11.58 -18.85
CA HIS A 33 -34.96 11.48 -17.57
C HIS A 33 -33.64 10.71 -17.70
N HIS A 34 -33.67 9.54 -18.34
CA HIS A 34 -32.47 8.72 -18.51
C HIS A 34 -31.50 9.29 -19.53
N ASP A 35 -31.97 10.05 -20.53
CA ASP A 35 -31.12 10.72 -21.52
C ASP A 35 -30.26 11.79 -20.83
N LYS A 36 -30.90 12.63 -20.01
CA LYS A 36 -30.20 13.58 -19.15
C LYS A 36 -29.20 12.88 -18.23
N ARG A 37 -29.60 11.76 -17.61
CA ARG A 37 -28.70 11.01 -16.72
C ARG A 37 -27.50 10.42 -17.44
N CYS A 38 -27.67 9.94 -18.67
CA CYS A 38 -26.56 9.46 -19.49
C CYS A 38 -25.59 10.60 -19.82
N LEU A 39 -26.09 11.79 -20.18
CA LEU A 39 -25.24 12.96 -20.45
C LEU A 39 -24.45 13.40 -19.21
N GLU A 40 -25.08 13.40 -18.02
CA GLU A 40 -24.38 13.66 -16.76
C GLU A 40 -23.25 12.64 -16.51
N LEU A 41 -23.53 11.34 -16.67
CA LEU A 41 -22.54 10.29 -16.47
C LEU A 41 -21.41 10.34 -17.51
N ILE A 42 -21.70 10.71 -18.76
CA ILE A 42 -20.68 10.92 -19.80
C ILE A 42 -19.77 12.08 -19.41
N SER A 43 -20.34 13.18 -18.90
CA SER A 43 -19.55 14.29 -18.35
C SER A 43 -18.66 13.83 -17.20
N ASP A 44 -19.17 13.02 -16.27
CA ASP A 44 -18.35 12.46 -15.17
C ASP A 44 -17.17 11.64 -15.71
N PHE A 45 -17.35 10.88 -16.80
CA PHE A 45 -16.27 10.15 -17.46
C PHE A 45 -15.27 11.06 -18.19
N GLU A 46 -15.75 12.11 -18.85
CA GLU A 46 -14.88 13.10 -19.50
C GLU A 46 -13.98 13.79 -18.48
N ASP A 47 -14.54 14.17 -17.33
CA ASP A 47 -13.80 14.77 -16.21
C ASP A 47 -12.75 13.79 -15.65
N ILE A 48 -13.04 12.48 -15.62
CA ILE A 48 -12.08 11.46 -15.20
C ILE A 48 -10.94 11.30 -16.20
N VAL A 49 -11.25 11.30 -17.51
CA VAL A 49 -10.25 11.11 -18.57
C VAL A 49 -9.34 12.33 -18.69
N GLN A 50 -9.89 13.54 -18.51
CA GLN A 50 -9.15 14.80 -18.61
C GLN A 50 -8.53 15.24 -17.27
N GLY A 51 -9.09 14.79 -16.16
CA GLY A 51 -8.72 15.23 -14.82
C GLY A 51 -7.44 14.56 -14.30
N PRO A 52 -6.64 15.27 -13.48
CA PRO A 52 -5.40 14.72 -12.91
C PRO A 52 -5.63 13.78 -11.70
N SER A 53 -6.89 13.55 -11.28
CA SER A 53 -7.19 12.86 -10.02
C SER A 53 -7.43 11.37 -10.21
N PRO A 54 -6.59 10.48 -9.62
CA PRO A 54 -6.81 9.06 -9.68
C PRO A 54 -8.04 8.64 -8.86
N LEU A 55 -8.67 7.53 -9.25
CA LEU A 55 -9.90 7.01 -8.64
C LEU A 55 -9.82 5.51 -8.37
N ASP A 56 -10.63 5.03 -7.43
CA ASP A 56 -10.73 3.60 -7.13
C ASP A 56 -11.52 2.85 -8.20
N TRP A 57 -11.12 1.62 -8.52
CA TRP A 57 -11.82 0.76 -9.47
C TRP A 57 -13.30 0.57 -9.15
N ALA A 58 -13.69 0.53 -7.87
CA ALA A 58 -15.09 0.43 -7.47
C ALA A 58 -15.93 1.62 -7.95
N ARG A 59 -15.34 2.82 -8.02
CA ARG A 59 -15.98 4.01 -8.58
C ARG A 59 -16.15 3.89 -10.09
N MET A 60 -15.10 3.48 -10.80
CA MET A 60 -15.16 3.21 -12.24
C MET A 60 -16.27 2.20 -12.57
N ALA A 61 -16.28 1.06 -11.88
CA ALA A 61 -17.27 0.01 -12.07
C ALA A 61 -18.70 0.50 -11.76
N SER A 62 -18.86 1.33 -10.72
CA SER A 62 -20.15 1.94 -10.35
C SER A 62 -20.69 2.87 -11.45
N LEU A 63 -19.84 3.77 -11.98
CA LEU A 63 -20.21 4.68 -13.06
C LEU A 63 -20.59 3.92 -14.34
N VAL A 64 -19.82 2.90 -14.72
CA VAL A 64 -20.12 2.07 -15.90
C VAL A 64 -21.47 1.36 -15.72
N ARG A 65 -21.73 0.77 -14.55
CA ARG A 65 -23.02 0.12 -14.25
C ARG A 65 -24.18 1.12 -14.27
N ALA A 66 -23.99 2.34 -13.75
CA ALA A 66 -25.01 3.38 -13.77
C ALA A 66 -25.33 3.85 -15.20
N LEU A 67 -24.32 3.95 -16.06
CA LEU A 67 -24.47 4.31 -17.47
C LEU A 67 -25.19 3.21 -18.26
N LEU A 68 -24.77 1.96 -18.06
CA LEU A 68 -25.43 0.79 -18.65
C LEU A 68 -26.89 0.72 -18.23
N TRP A 69 -27.17 0.90 -16.94
CA TRP A 69 -28.54 0.88 -16.43
C TRP A 69 -29.39 1.98 -17.08
N SER A 70 -28.90 3.23 -17.09
CA SER A 70 -29.63 4.36 -17.70
C SER A 70 -29.84 4.16 -19.21
N THR A 71 -28.84 3.63 -19.91
CA THR A 71 -28.94 3.30 -21.34
C THR A 71 -29.95 2.18 -21.60
N GLY A 72 -29.98 1.13 -20.78
CA GLY A 72 -30.97 0.06 -20.89
C GLY A 72 -32.41 0.59 -20.70
N ARG A 73 -32.60 1.57 -19.82
CA ARG A 73 -33.89 2.25 -19.63
C ARG A 73 -34.30 3.09 -20.85
N LEU A 74 -33.35 3.74 -21.53
CA LEU A 74 -33.59 4.42 -22.81
C LEU A 74 -34.08 3.44 -23.89
N VAL A 75 -33.36 2.33 -24.06
CA VAL A 75 -33.71 1.29 -25.04
C VAL A 75 -35.09 0.71 -24.75
N SER A 76 -35.39 0.39 -23.49
CA SER A 76 -36.71 -0.10 -23.07
C SER A 76 -37.84 0.89 -23.32
N SER A 77 -37.58 2.19 -23.09
CA SER A 77 -38.55 3.27 -23.33
C SER A 77 -38.84 3.45 -24.82
N LEU A 78 -37.81 3.43 -25.68
CA LEU A 78 -37.94 3.42 -27.13
C LEU A 78 -38.74 2.21 -27.63
N GLY A 79 -38.42 1.01 -27.13
CA GLY A 79 -39.15 -0.21 -27.45
C GLY A 79 -40.62 -0.15 -27.02
N THR A 80 -40.93 0.50 -25.89
CA THR A 80 -42.30 0.70 -25.41
C THR A 80 -43.09 1.66 -26.30
N MET A 81 -42.46 2.74 -26.79
CA MET A 81 -43.09 3.72 -27.67
C MET A 81 -43.27 3.21 -29.10
N HIS A 82 -42.28 2.47 -29.62
CA HIS A 82 -42.20 1.96 -30.99
C HIS A 82 -41.73 0.49 -31.04
N PRO A 83 -42.62 -0.49 -30.73
CA PRO A 83 -42.24 -1.91 -30.54
C PRO A 83 -41.71 -2.66 -31.78
N ARG A 84 -41.75 -2.05 -32.96
CA ARG A 84 -41.29 -2.67 -34.21
C ARG A 84 -40.03 -2.02 -34.79
N THR A 85 -39.75 -0.77 -34.42
CA THR A 85 -38.71 0.04 -35.08
C THR A 85 -37.31 -0.25 -34.51
N TYR A 86 -37.20 -0.49 -33.20
CA TYR A 86 -35.92 -0.55 -32.50
C TYR A 86 -35.55 -1.95 -31.98
N ARG A 87 -35.97 -3.02 -32.68
CA ARG A 87 -35.76 -4.40 -32.20
C ARG A 87 -34.28 -4.77 -32.07
N ASP A 88 -33.48 -4.34 -33.02
CA ASP A 88 -32.04 -4.64 -33.05
C ASP A 88 -31.25 -3.84 -32.00
N LEU A 89 -31.85 -2.78 -31.45
CA LEU A 89 -31.20 -1.92 -30.46
C LEU A 89 -31.03 -2.64 -29.11
N GLU A 90 -32.01 -3.46 -28.71
CA GLU A 90 -31.95 -4.27 -27.50
C GLU A 90 -30.83 -5.33 -27.59
N GLU A 91 -30.72 -6.00 -28.74
CA GLU A 91 -29.65 -6.96 -29.00
C GLU A 91 -28.27 -6.30 -28.97
N ARG A 92 -28.11 -5.16 -29.66
CA ARG A 92 -26.85 -4.39 -29.66
C ARG A 92 -26.48 -3.89 -28.27
N PHE A 93 -27.46 -3.41 -27.49
CA PHE A 93 -27.24 -2.99 -26.11
C PHE A 93 -26.69 -4.14 -25.25
N HIS A 94 -27.29 -5.33 -25.33
CA HIS A 94 -26.81 -6.50 -24.57
C HIS A 94 -25.40 -6.95 -24.98
N GLN A 95 -25.03 -6.81 -26.26
CA GLN A 95 -23.66 -7.07 -26.70
C GLN A 95 -22.66 -6.10 -26.05
N ILE A 96 -22.99 -4.81 -26.01
CA ILE A 96 -22.16 -3.77 -25.37
C ILE A 96 -22.11 -3.98 -23.85
N GLU A 97 -23.26 -4.22 -23.21
CA GLU A 97 -23.38 -4.51 -21.79
C GLU A 97 -22.50 -5.69 -21.39
N SER A 98 -22.57 -6.80 -22.13
CA SER A 98 -21.75 -7.98 -21.88
C SER A 98 -20.25 -7.68 -21.98
N ALA A 99 -19.83 -6.94 -23.01
CA ALA A 99 -18.44 -6.55 -23.19
C ALA A 99 -17.94 -5.64 -22.06
N LEU A 100 -18.73 -4.63 -21.66
CA LEU A 100 -18.37 -3.68 -20.61
C LEU A 100 -18.39 -4.33 -19.22
N VAL A 101 -19.40 -5.13 -18.90
CA VAL A 101 -19.46 -5.89 -17.64
C VAL A 101 -18.23 -6.79 -17.51
N LYS A 102 -17.83 -7.47 -18.59
CA LYS A 102 -16.62 -8.29 -18.61
C LYS A 102 -15.35 -7.45 -18.38
N ALA A 103 -15.26 -6.26 -18.99
CA ALA A 103 -14.10 -5.39 -18.86
C ALA A 103 -13.92 -4.82 -17.44
N ILE A 104 -15.01 -4.54 -16.72
CA ILE A 104 -14.96 -4.01 -15.35
C ILE A 104 -14.92 -5.09 -14.26
N SER A 105 -15.12 -6.36 -14.61
CA SER A 105 -15.15 -7.46 -13.65
C SER A 105 -13.74 -7.90 -13.28
N LEU A 106 -13.48 -7.98 -11.98
CA LEU A 106 -12.25 -8.53 -11.43
C LEU A 106 -12.51 -9.97 -10.95
N PRO A 107 -11.52 -10.87 -11.04
CA PRO A 107 -11.67 -12.24 -10.55
C PRO A 107 -11.77 -12.27 -9.01
N ASP A 108 -12.74 -13.00 -8.47
CA ASP A 108 -13.02 -13.08 -7.02
C ASP A 108 -11.90 -13.72 -6.17
N GLY A 109 -10.88 -14.29 -6.83
CA GLY A 109 -9.77 -14.99 -6.19
C GLY A 109 -10.19 -16.30 -5.50
N ASP A 110 -9.20 -17.07 -5.05
CA ASP A 110 -9.47 -18.32 -4.34
C ASP A 110 -9.87 -18.07 -2.87
N THR A 111 -10.91 -18.76 -2.41
CA THR A 111 -11.41 -18.71 -1.02
C THR A 111 -11.27 -20.06 -0.30
N GLY A 112 -10.72 -21.06 -0.98
CA GLY A 112 -10.42 -22.37 -0.43
C GLY A 112 -9.12 -22.39 0.37
N PRO A 113 -8.84 -23.50 1.08
CA PRO A 113 -7.58 -23.71 1.77
C PRO A 113 -6.39 -23.75 0.78
N PRO A 114 -5.15 -23.52 1.26
CA PRO A 114 -4.77 -23.41 2.67
C PRO A 114 -5.04 -22.02 3.26
N TYR A 115 -5.53 -21.98 4.51
CA TYR A 115 -5.71 -20.73 5.26
C TYR A 115 -4.46 -20.32 6.03
N THR A 116 -3.60 -21.28 6.35
CA THR A 116 -2.28 -21.05 6.93
C THR A 116 -1.20 -21.86 6.21
N ILE A 117 -0.02 -21.28 6.06
CA ILE A 117 1.19 -21.94 5.56
C ILE A 117 2.35 -21.67 6.51
N THR A 118 3.34 -22.56 6.55
CA THR A 118 4.55 -22.32 7.34
C THR A 118 5.37 -21.17 6.74
N LEU A 119 6.23 -20.55 7.54
CA LEU A 119 7.16 -19.56 6.98
C LEU A 119 8.05 -20.19 5.90
N ASP A 120 8.39 -21.48 6.00
CA ASP A 120 9.20 -22.15 4.99
C ASP A 120 8.50 -22.36 3.64
N GLU A 121 7.18 -22.55 3.66
CA GLU A 121 6.36 -22.66 2.45
C GLU A 121 6.18 -21.31 1.74
N ALA A 122 6.28 -20.19 2.47
CA ALA A 122 5.99 -18.85 1.97
C ALA A 122 6.82 -18.46 0.74
N ALA A 123 8.11 -18.81 0.68
CA ALA A 123 8.98 -18.51 -0.46
C ALA A 123 8.49 -19.12 -1.79
N LYS A 124 7.76 -20.23 -1.73
CA LYS A 124 7.25 -20.94 -2.92
C LYS A 124 5.83 -20.56 -3.28
N ALA A 125 5.17 -19.74 -2.45
CA ALA A 125 3.77 -19.36 -2.59
C ALA A 125 3.54 -17.86 -2.35
N PRO A 126 4.19 -16.96 -3.12
CA PRO A 126 4.06 -15.51 -2.95
C PRO A 126 2.61 -15.01 -3.06
N GLU A 127 1.80 -15.64 -3.90
CA GLU A 127 0.36 -15.34 -4.05
C GLU A 127 -0.45 -15.58 -2.77
N LEU A 128 -0.01 -16.54 -1.95
CA LEU A 128 -0.62 -16.87 -0.65
C LEU A 128 0.01 -16.09 0.50
N ALA A 129 1.32 -15.87 0.43
CA ALA A 129 2.11 -15.30 1.52
C ALA A 129 2.20 -13.77 1.48
N GLY A 130 2.00 -13.16 0.32
CA GLY A 130 2.30 -11.75 0.08
C GLY A 130 3.80 -11.44 0.01
N GLY A 131 4.11 -10.16 -0.25
CA GLY A 131 5.48 -9.72 -0.54
C GLY A 131 6.47 -9.95 0.61
N LYS A 132 6.12 -9.50 1.81
CA LYS A 132 7.04 -9.51 2.97
C LYS A 132 7.37 -10.90 3.46
N ALA A 133 6.34 -11.72 3.65
CA ALA A 133 6.54 -13.09 4.13
C ALA A 133 7.29 -13.95 3.12
N SER A 134 6.96 -13.83 1.82
CA SER A 134 7.67 -14.54 0.76
C SER A 134 9.13 -14.09 0.66
N THR A 135 9.40 -12.79 0.76
CA THR A 135 10.76 -12.25 0.69
C THR A 135 11.59 -12.66 1.90
N LEU A 136 11.05 -12.54 3.12
CA LEU A 136 11.73 -12.98 4.34
C LEU A 136 12.08 -14.47 4.26
N SER A 137 11.09 -15.31 3.95
CA SER A 137 11.27 -16.76 3.79
C SER A 137 12.38 -17.11 2.80
N ARG A 138 12.35 -16.48 1.62
CA ARG A 138 13.34 -16.68 0.56
C ARG A 138 14.75 -16.28 1.04
N VAL A 139 14.88 -15.08 1.63
CA VAL A 139 16.15 -14.57 2.15
C VAL A 139 16.75 -15.50 3.19
N LEU A 140 15.95 -15.97 4.15
CA LEU A 140 16.42 -16.88 5.20
C LEU A 140 16.89 -18.22 4.63
N GLN A 141 16.12 -18.81 3.69
CA GLN A 141 16.43 -20.13 3.12
C GLN A 141 17.63 -20.11 2.16
N GLU A 142 17.62 -19.22 1.18
CA GLU A 142 18.67 -19.15 0.15
C GLU A 142 20.03 -18.81 0.77
N ASN A 143 20.02 -17.95 1.80
CA ASN A 143 21.23 -17.50 2.45
C ASN A 143 21.60 -18.31 3.71
N ARG A 144 20.73 -19.23 4.16
CA ARG A 144 20.88 -20.00 5.41
C ARG A 144 21.12 -19.08 6.62
N LEU A 145 20.34 -18.01 6.71
CA LEU A 145 20.46 -17.00 7.76
C LEU A 145 19.46 -17.25 8.88
N PRO A 146 19.80 -16.89 10.13
CA PRO A 146 18.86 -16.93 11.23
C PRO A 146 17.79 -15.86 11.08
N GLY A 147 16.56 -16.24 11.39
CA GLY A 147 15.40 -15.36 11.43
C GLY A 147 14.38 -15.85 12.45
N PRO A 148 13.36 -15.04 12.74
CA PRO A 148 12.30 -15.41 13.66
C PRO A 148 11.47 -16.57 13.09
N ARG A 149 11.11 -17.52 13.94
CA ARG A 149 10.17 -18.59 13.59
C ARG A 149 8.75 -18.04 13.52
N GLY A 150 7.93 -18.65 12.67
CA GLY A 150 6.62 -18.11 12.39
C GLY A 150 5.83 -18.87 11.32
N PHE A 151 4.69 -18.30 10.95
CA PHE A 151 3.80 -18.80 9.91
C PHE A 151 3.04 -17.65 9.27
N VAL A 152 2.29 -17.95 8.20
CA VAL A 152 1.50 -16.95 7.47
C VAL A 152 0.04 -17.36 7.46
N VAL A 153 -0.84 -16.42 7.79
CA VAL A 153 -2.28 -16.51 7.48
C VAL A 153 -2.49 -15.94 6.08
N THR A 154 -2.99 -16.77 5.17
CA THR A 154 -2.85 -16.53 3.72
C THR A 154 -3.81 -15.48 3.18
N THR A 155 -3.53 -15.02 1.96
CA THR A 155 -4.46 -14.20 1.16
C THR A 155 -5.82 -14.90 0.93
N ASN A 156 -5.84 -16.24 0.83
CA ASN A 156 -7.08 -17.01 0.75
C ASN A 156 -7.91 -16.89 2.04
N ALA A 157 -7.27 -16.89 3.21
CA ALA A 157 -7.97 -16.66 4.48
C ALA A 157 -8.62 -15.28 4.52
N PHE A 158 -7.94 -14.24 4.02
CA PHE A 158 -8.53 -12.91 3.90
C PHE A 158 -9.71 -12.85 2.92
N ARG A 159 -9.59 -13.46 1.74
CA ARG A 159 -10.70 -13.55 0.78
C ARG A 159 -11.90 -14.29 1.39
N TYR A 160 -11.65 -15.38 2.11
CA TYR A 160 -12.67 -16.12 2.81
C TYR A 160 -13.29 -15.32 3.97
N TYR A 161 -12.49 -14.55 4.71
CA TYR A 161 -12.96 -13.62 5.74
C TYR A 161 -13.97 -12.60 5.17
N LEU A 162 -13.65 -11.98 4.04
CA LEU A 162 -14.56 -11.05 3.39
C LEU A 162 -15.84 -11.72 2.89
N LYS A 163 -15.73 -12.93 2.32
CA LYS A 163 -16.87 -13.72 1.81
C LYS A 163 -17.80 -14.19 2.93
N HIS A 164 -17.25 -14.75 4.00
CA HIS A 164 -18.00 -15.23 5.17
C HIS A 164 -18.85 -14.11 5.79
N ASN A 165 -18.30 -12.90 5.87
CA ASN A 165 -18.96 -11.74 6.45
C ASN A 165 -19.73 -10.87 5.42
N GLN A 166 -19.80 -11.28 4.15
CA GLN A 166 -20.49 -10.55 3.07
C GLN A 166 -20.02 -9.08 2.91
N LEU A 167 -18.75 -8.80 3.19
CA LEU A 167 -18.24 -7.41 3.27
C LEU A 167 -18.01 -6.76 1.90
N ARG A 168 -17.84 -7.56 0.83
CA ARG A 168 -17.44 -7.09 -0.50
C ARG A 168 -18.32 -5.97 -1.02
N HIS A 169 -19.64 -6.18 -1.03
CA HIS A 169 -20.59 -5.20 -1.55
C HIS A 169 -20.50 -3.86 -0.81
N ARG A 170 -20.45 -3.91 0.53
CA ARG A 170 -20.41 -2.70 1.36
C ARG A 170 -19.08 -1.95 1.22
N LEU A 171 -17.96 -2.67 1.09
CA LEU A 171 -16.65 -2.06 0.84
C LEU A 171 -16.63 -1.39 -0.54
N ASP A 172 -17.15 -2.04 -1.58
CA ASP A 172 -17.20 -1.47 -2.93
C ASP A 172 -18.10 -0.21 -2.99
N GLU A 173 -19.21 -0.18 -2.25
CA GLU A 173 -20.06 1.02 -2.11
C GLU A 173 -19.31 2.22 -1.49
N LEU A 174 -18.51 1.97 -0.45
CA LEU A 174 -17.74 3.00 0.24
C LEU A 174 -16.59 3.48 -0.64
N LEU A 175 -15.83 2.54 -1.24
CA LEU A 175 -14.74 2.85 -2.16
C LEU A 175 -15.23 3.61 -3.40
N GLY A 176 -16.42 3.29 -3.90
CA GLY A 176 -17.04 3.99 -5.02
C GLY A 176 -17.33 5.47 -4.76
N GLN A 177 -17.37 5.90 -3.50
CA GLN A 177 -17.62 7.27 -3.09
C GLN A 177 -16.33 8.05 -2.75
N VAL A 178 -15.18 7.37 -2.67
CA VAL A 178 -13.92 8.01 -2.31
C VAL A 178 -13.49 9.01 -3.38
N LEU A 179 -13.12 10.21 -2.93
CA LEU A 179 -12.49 11.27 -3.71
C LEU A 179 -11.23 11.71 -2.98
N LEU A 180 -10.05 11.54 -3.60
CA LEU A 180 -8.78 11.90 -2.95
C LEU A 180 -8.62 13.41 -2.72
N ALA A 181 -9.33 14.24 -3.49
CA ALA A 181 -9.35 15.69 -3.32
C ALA A 181 -10.15 16.14 -2.09
N ASP A 182 -11.11 15.34 -1.61
CA ASP A 182 -11.90 15.65 -0.41
C ASP A 182 -11.39 14.84 0.78
N LEU A 183 -10.39 15.40 1.47
CA LEU A 183 -9.73 14.75 2.61
C LEU A 183 -10.70 14.44 3.76
N SER A 184 -11.75 15.25 3.95
CA SER A 184 -12.68 15.12 5.07
C SER A 184 -13.59 13.90 4.88
N SER A 185 -14.33 13.85 3.77
CA SER A 185 -15.18 12.71 3.42
C SER A 185 -14.35 11.44 3.23
N PHE A 186 -13.15 11.56 2.68
CA PHE A 186 -12.24 10.42 2.52
C PHE A 186 -11.87 9.76 3.86
N ALA A 187 -11.48 10.57 4.85
CA ALA A 187 -11.16 10.05 6.19
C ALA A 187 -12.35 9.32 6.81
N ASP A 188 -13.57 9.82 6.60
CA ASP A 188 -14.80 9.22 7.10
C ASP A 188 -15.10 7.87 6.45
N PHE A 189 -14.97 7.76 5.12
CA PHE A 189 -15.12 6.49 4.40
C PHE A 189 -14.07 5.46 4.84
N SER A 190 -12.81 5.86 5.00
CA SER A 190 -11.76 4.98 5.54
C SER A 190 -12.07 4.49 6.95
N ARG A 191 -12.58 5.36 7.85
CA ARG A 191 -13.00 4.94 9.19
C ARG A 191 -14.16 3.93 9.14
N GLN A 192 -15.14 4.15 8.27
CA GLN A 192 -16.25 3.20 8.08
C GLN A 192 -15.76 1.84 7.57
N MET A 193 -14.91 1.82 6.55
CA MET A 193 -14.34 0.57 6.01
C MET A 193 -13.51 -0.17 7.05
N THR A 194 -12.67 0.55 7.79
CA THR A 194 -11.84 -0.02 8.87
C THR A 194 -12.72 -0.64 9.95
N ALA A 195 -13.78 0.07 10.39
CA ALA A 195 -14.72 -0.43 11.39
C ALA A 195 -15.49 -1.68 10.91
N LEU A 196 -15.90 -1.72 9.63
CA LEU A 196 -16.55 -2.89 9.04
C LEU A 196 -15.64 -4.13 9.07
N VAL A 197 -14.38 -3.98 8.67
CA VAL A 197 -13.43 -5.09 8.66
C VAL A 197 -13.05 -5.51 10.08
N GLN A 198 -12.87 -4.56 11.00
CA GLN A 198 -12.49 -4.86 12.38
C GLN A 198 -13.64 -5.46 13.21
N GLY A 199 -14.89 -5.13 12.90
CA GLY A 199 -16.09 -5.64 13.58
C GLY A 199 -16.59 -6.99 13.06
N ALA A 200 -15.99 -7.54 12.01
CA ALA A 200 -16.38 -8.82 11.41
C ALA A 200 -15.84 -10.04 12.18
N GLU A 201 -16.47 -11.19 11.94
CA GLU A 201 -16.13 -12.44 12.61
C GLU A 201 -15.04 -13.19 11.83
N ILE A 202 -14.00 -13.67 12.53
CA ILE A 202 -13.00 -14.55 11.93
C ILE A 202 -13.66 -15.91 11.69
N PRO A 203 -13.68 -16.44 10.44
CA PRO A 203 -14.31 -17.73 10.17
C PRO A 203 -13.76 -18.83 11.09
N PRO A 204 -14.60 -19.70 11.70
CA PRO A 204 -14.16 -20.67 12.69
C PRO A 204 -13.02 -21.59 12.22
N VAL A 205 -13.01 -21.96 10.94
CA VAL A 205 -11.95 -22.77 10.33
C VAL A 205 -10.60 -22.03 10.29
N VAL A 206 -10.59 -20.72 10.05
CA VAL A 206 -9.37 -19.90 10.07
C VAL A 206 -8.87 -19.75 11.49
N THR A 207 -9.76 -19.50 12.46
CA THR A 207 -9.42 -19.47 13.89
C THR A 207 -8.80 -20.78 14.35
N ALA A 208 -9.36 -21.92 13.96
CA ALA A 208 -8.83 -23.24 14.29
C ALA A 208 -7.45 -23.49 13.66
N GLU A 209 -7.22 -23.07 12.41
CA GLU A 209 -5.90 -23.18 11.78
C GLU A 209 -4.85 -22.28 12.44
N ILE A 210 -5.19 -21.05 12.80
CA ILE A 210 -4.30 -20.14 13.55
C ILE A 210 -3.92 -20.79 14.89
N ALA A 211 -4.90 -21.28 15.66
CA ALA A 211 -4.65 -21.94 16.94
C ALA A 211 -3.73 -23.16 16.79
N ARG A 212 -3.98 -24.01 15.77
CA ARG A 212 -3.12 -25.16 15.47
C ARG A 212 -1.66 -24.75 15.20
N ARG A 213 -1.42 -23.70 14.41
CA ARG A 213 -0.06 -23.21 14.12
C ARG A 213 0.63 -22.66 15.36
N LEU A 214 -0.10 -21.96 16.23
CA LEU A 214 0.42 -21.47 17.50
C LEU A 214 0.77 -22.64 18.43
N ASP A 215 -0.06 -23.69 18.50
CA ASP A 215 0.22 -24.89 19.29
C ASP A 215 1.44 -25.66 18.76
N GLU A 216 1.63 -25.75 17.44
CA GLU A 216 2.83 -26.33 16.82
C GLU A 216 4.11 -25.58 17.24
N LEU A 217 4.09 -24.25 17.23
CA LEU A 217 5.22 -23.43 17.68
C LEU A 217 5.44 -23.54 19.19
N ARG A 218 4.36 -23.68 19.97
CA ARG A 218 4.43 -23.92 21.42
C ARG A 218 5.14 -25.23 21.75
N GLN A 219 4.84 -26.30 21.01
CA GLN A 219 5.53 -27.59 21.15
C GLN A 219 7.03 -27.51 20.82
N GLN A 220 7.43 -26.51 20.02
CA GLN A 220 8.83 -26.19 19.72
C GLN A 220 9.48 -25.22 20.73
N GLY A 221 8.78 -24.90 21.83
CA GLY A 221 9.25 -24.03 22.90
C GLY A 221 9.03 -22.53 22.66
N ILE A 222 8.14 -22.16 21.75
CA ILE A 222 7.83 -20.76 21.42
C ILE A 222 6.43 -20.42 21.93
N GLU A 223 6.34 -19.67 23.03
CA GLU A 223 5.05 -19.32 23.64
C GLU A 223 4.55 -17.91 23.27
N GLY A 224 5.36 -17.14 22.53
CA GLY A 224 5.15 -15.72 22.26
C GLY A 224 5.92 -14.80 23.23
N PRO A 225 5.64 -13.48 23.24
CA PRO A 225 4.61 -12.80 22.45
C PRO A 225 4.89 -12.83 20.95
N TRP A 226 3.88 -12.44 20.16
CA TRP A 226 3.91 -12.49 18.70
C TRP A 226 4.04 -11.10 18.07
N ALA A 227 4.66 -11.02 16.90
CA ALA A 227 4.54 -9.89 15.99
C ALA A 227 3.64 -10.28 14.82
N LEU A 228 2.55 -9.54 14.63
CA LEU A 228 1.65 -9.69 13.49
C LEU A 228 1.93 -8.55 12.51
N ARG A 229 2.47 -8.89 11.34
CA ARG A 229 2.83 -7.93 10.28
C ARG A 229 1.95 -8.14 9.06
N SER A 230 1.56 -7.06 8.41
CA SER A 230 0.97 -7.12 7.06
C SER A 230 1.94 -7.76 6.08
N SER A 231 1.39 -8.49 5.11
CA SER A 231 2.11 -8.99 3.95
C SER A 231 1.14 -8.99 2.78
N ALA A 232 0.83 -7.82 2.23
CA ALA A 232 -0.04 -7.70 1.07
C ALA A 232 0.69 -8.17 -0.21
N LEU A 233 -0.09 -8.67 -1.18
CA LEU A 233 0.42 -8.87 -2.54
C LEU A 233 0.82 -7.49 -3.10
N SER A 234 2.06 -7.36 -3.57
CA SER A 234 2.69 -6.09 -4.02
C SER A 234 3.19 -5.11 -2.95
N GLU A 235 3.33 -5.51 -1.68
CA GLU A 235 3.84 -4.62 -0.61
C GLU A 235 5.32 -4.17 -0.82
N ASP A 236 6.15 -5.04 -1.40
CA ASP A 236 7.60 -4.85 -1.62
C ASP A 236 7.99 -4.65 -3.11
N GLY A 237 7.03 -4.26 -3.97
CA GLY A 237 7.30 -3.93 -5.37
C GLY A 237 8.11 -2.64 -5.57
N THR A 238 8.38 -2.28 -6.83
CA THR A 238 9.12 -1.05 -7.22
C THR A 238 8.52 0.24 -6.67
N ALA A 239 7.24 0.22 -6.28
CA ALA A 239 6.62 1.20 -5.43
C ALA A 239 6.29 0.52 -4.09
N SER A 240 7.08 0.77 -3.06
CA SER A 240 6.92 0.11 -1.76
C SER A 240 5.71 0.70 -1.02
N PHE A 241 4.79 -0.14 -0.54
CA PHE A 241 3.73 0.23 0.42
C PHE A 241 4.32 0.49 1.83
N ALA A 242 5.56 0.95 1.90
CA ALA A 242 6.36 1.07 3.11
C ALA A 242 5.58 1.81 4.22
N GLY A 243 5.42 1.13 5.35
CA GLY A 243 4.86 1.69 6.59
C GLY A 243 3.40 2.15 6.52
N GLN A 244 2.62 1.68 5.53
CA GLN A 244 1.21 2.06 5.40
C GLN A 244 0.25 1.13 6.14
N PHE A 245 0.60 -0.16 6.20
CA PHE A 245 -0.19 -1.16 6.90
C PHE A 245 0.33 -1.39 8.32
N ALA A 246 -0.53 -1.91 9.20
CA ALA A 246 -0.22 -2.05 10.61
C ALA A 246 0.69 -3.25 10.88
N SER A 247 1.70 -3.02 11.73
CA SER A 247 2.43 -4.07 12.44
C SER A 247 2.05 -3.98 13.91
N ILE A 248 1.44 -5.03 14.46
CA ILE A 248 1.02 -5.08 15.86
C ILE A 248 2.02 -5.92 16.64
N LEU A 249 2.68 -5.30 17.61
CA LEU A 249 3.69 -5.91 18.46
C LEU A 249 3.83 -5.15 19.79
N PRO A 250 4.12 -5.85 20.91
CA PRO A 250 3.97 -7.30 21.07
C PRO A 250 2.48 -7.71 21.17
N VAL A 251 2.14 -8.93 20.76
CA VAL A 251 0.77 -9.48 20.84
C VAL A 251 0.77 -10.71 21.76
N ALA A 252 0.02 -10.64 22.86
CA ALA A 252 -0.18 -11.80 23.72
C ALA A 252 -1.13 -12.81 23.07
N ALA A 253 -1.08 -14.08 23.49
CA ALA A 253 -1.90 -15.15 22.92
C ALA A 253 -3.42 -14.84 22.95
N HIS A 254 -3.91 -14.16 23.99
CA HIS A 254 -5.31 -13.79 24.13
C HIS A 254 -5.73 -12.59 23.25
N GLU A 255 -4.78 -11.84 22.69
CA GLU A 255 -5.01 -10.66 21.85
C GLU A 255 -4.91 -10.99 20.35
N VAL A 256 -4.51 -12.21 19.99
CA VAL A 256 -4.23 -12.63 18.61
C VAL A 256 -5.38 -12.34 17.66
N SER A 257 -6.62 -12.64 18.07
CA SER A 257 -7.79 -12.43 17.22
C SER A 257 -8.04 -10.95 16.92
N ASP A 258 -7.90 -10.08 17.92
CA ASP A 258 -8.10 -8.64 17.75
C ASP A 258 -6.96 -8.00 16.96
N ALA A 259 -5.71 -8.39 17.24
CA ALA A 259 -4.55 -7.96 16.48
C ALA A 259 -4.61 -8.41 15.01
N TYR A 260 -5.06 -9.63 14.73
CA TYR A 260 -5.27 -10.12 13.36
C TYR A 260 -6.28 -9.26 12.60
N LYS A 261 -7.46 -9.00 13.18
CA LYS A 261 -8.46 -8.11 12.57
C LYS A 261 -7.94 -6.69 12.37
N GLN A 262 -7.13 -6.17 13.29
CA GLN A 262 -6.51 -4.86 13.16
C GLN A 262 -5.55 -4.78 11.97
N VAL A 263 -4.74 -5.83 11.75
CA VAL A 263 -3.87 -5.93 10.55
C VAL A 263 -4.72 -5.96 9.28
N LEU A 264 -5.78 -6.78 9.23
CA LEU A 264 -6.69 -6.82 8.08
C LEU A 264 -7.34 -5.46 7.81
N ALA A 265 -7.83 -4.79 8.85
CA ALA A 265 -8.50 -3.51 8.76
C ALA A 265 -7.55 -2.38 8.32
N SER A 266 -6.25 -2.49 8.63
CA SER A 266 -5.23 -1.51 8.21
C SER A 266 -5.14 -1.34 6.69
N LYS A 267 -5.60 -2.34 5.92
CA LYS A 267 -5.76 -2.27 4.47
C LYS A 267 -6.64 -1.08 4.02
N TYR A 268 -7.60 -0.69 4.85
CA TYR A 268 -8.58 0.35 4.57
C TYR A 268 -8.26 1.68 5.27
N SER A 269 -7.07 1.82 5.86
CA SER A 269 -6.58 3.08 6.41
C SER A 269 -6.52 4.17 5.32
N PRO A 270 -6.66 5.46 5.66
CA PRO A 270 -6.61 6.55 4.67
C PRO A 270 -5.33 6.49 3.82
N ARG A 271 -4.20 6.17 4.44
CA ARG A 271 -2.92 6.10 3.75
C ARG A 271 -2.87 4.95 2.73
N ALA A 272 -3.27 3.75 3.15
CA ALA A 272 -3.28 2.57 2.29
C ALA A 272 -4.25 2.72 1.09
N VAL A 273 -5.45 3.25 1.33
CA VAL A 273 -6.45 3.46 0.27
C VAL A 273 -5.97 4.53 -0.71
N ALA A 274 -5.45 5.66 -0.22
CA ALA A 274 -4.97 6.74 -1.09
C ALA A 274 -3.82 6.27 -1.99
N TYR A 275 -2.86 5.55 -1.41
CA TYR A 275 -1.75 5.01 -2.17
C TYR A 275 -2.23 4.03 -3.24
N ARG A 276 -3.07 3.06 -2.87
CA ARG A 276 -3.59 2.04 -3.79
C ARG A 276 -4.29 2.69 -5.00
N ILE A 277 -5.11 3.71 -4.74
CA ILE A 277 -5.79 4.48 -5.79
C ILE A 277 -4.77 5.18 -6.69
N ARG A 278 -3.74 5.84 -6.12
CA ARG A 278 -2.71 6.55 -6.89
C ARG A 278 -1.91 5.63 -7.81
N VAL A 279 -1.60 4.41 -7.37
CA VAL A 279 -0.89 3.43 -8.20
C VAL A 279 -1.82 2.64 -9.15
N GLY A 280 -3.12 2.93 -9.13
CA GLY A 280 -4.10 2.33 -10.04
C GLY A 280 -4.46 0.87 -9.74
N LEU A 281 -4.25 0.41 -8.50
CA LEU A 281 -4.58 -0.96 -8.09
C LEU A 281 -6.02 -1.05 -7.54
N ALA A 282 -6.74 -2.12 -7.87
CA ALA A 282 -8.04 -2.38 -7.26
C ALA A 282 -7.91 -3.02 -5.87
N ASP A 283 -8.97 -2.90 -5.05
CA ASP A 283 -9.02 -3.58 -3.75
C ASP A 283 -8.84 -5.09 -3.85
N GLN A 284 -9.38 -5.70 -4.91
CA GLN A 284 -9.36 -7.15 -5.11
C GLN A 284 -7.98 -7.68 -5.53
N GLU A 285 -7.17 -6.83 -6.16
CA GLU A 285 -5.80 -7.16 -6.63
C GLU A 285 -4.77 -7.10 -5.50
N THR A 286 -5.14 -6.56 -4.33
CA THR A 286 -4.26 -6.38 -3.17
C THR A 286 -4.78 -7.16 -1.95
N PRO A 287 -4.92 -8.50 -2.02
CA PRO A 287 -5.33 -9.28 -0.86
C PRO A 287 -4.25 -9.21 0.24
N MET A 288 -4.69 -9.23 1.50
CA MET A 288 -3.82 -9.15 2.65
C MET A 288 -3.50 -10.56 3.17
N ALA A 289 -2.22 -10.91 3.27
CA ALA A 289 -1.76 -11.97 4.16
C ALA A 289 -1.23 -11.37 5.47
N VAL A 290 -1.15 -12.18 6.52
CA VAL A 290 -0.63 -11.75 7.83
C VAL A 290 0.49 -12.68 8.26
N LEU A 291 1.67 -12.10 8.44
CA LEU A 291 2.87 -12.78 8.89
C LEU A 291 2.92 -12.78 10.42
N PHE A 292 2.94 -13.97 11.01
CA PHE A 292 3.07 -14.20 12.44
C PHE A 292 4.51 -14.61 12.75
N LEU A 293 5.22 -13.82 13.55
CA LEU A 293 6.60 -14.08 13.96
C LEU A 293 6.72 -14.13 15.49
N GLU A 294 7.62 -14.98 15.99
CA GLU A 294 8.04 -14.90 17.38
C GLU A 294 8.70 -13.54 17.68
N MET A 295 8.41 -12.96 18.84
CA MET A 295 9.14 -11.79 19.31
C MET A 295 10.51 -12.21 19.83
N ILE A 296 11.56 -11.67 19.23
CA ILE A 296 12.92 -11.79 19.75
C ILE A 296 13.10 -10.74 20.84
N ASP A 297 13.63 -11.16 22.00
CA ASP A 297 14.01 -10.28 23.10
C ASP A 297 15.28 -9.49 22.73
N ALA A 298 15.08 -8.49 21.87
CA ALA A 298 16.16 -7.75 21.24
C ALA A 298 16.74 -6.68 22.17
N VAL A 299 18.05 -6.78 22.43
CA VAL A 299 18.82 -5.74 23.13
C VAL A 299 19.31 -4.66 22.17
N MET A 300 19.52 -5.02 20.90
CA MET A 300 19.89 -4.12 19.82
C MET A 300 19.06 -4.42 18.58
N SER A 301 18.81 -3.41 17.77
CA SER A 301 18.19 -3.56 16.46
C SER A 301 18.61 -2.45 15.52
N GLY A 302 18.34 -2.64 14.24
CA GLY A 302 18.60 -1.60 13.27
C GLY A 302 18.38 -2.05 11.84
N VAL A 303 19.06 -1.36 10.95
CA VAL A 303 18.92 -1.53 9.50
C VAL A 303 20.31 -1.67 8.87
N VAL A 304 20.44 -2.50 7.85
CA VAL A 304 21.60 -2.54 6.97
C VAL A 304 21.19 -2.01 5.60
N TYR A 305 21.91 -1.01 5.11
CA TYR A 305 21.90 -0.63 3.71
C TYR A 305 23.12 -1.22 3.05
N THR A 306 22.90 -2.10 2.07
CA THR A 306 24.01 -2.80 1.42
C THR A 306 24.82 -1.87 0.51
N GLN A 307 24.21 -0.78 0.05
CA GLN A 307 24.86 0.32 -0.65
C GLN A 307 24.44 1.66 -0.04
N SER A 308 25.38 2.59 0.14
CA SER A 308 25.08 3.96 0.58
C SER A 308 24.24 4.72 -0.47
N PRO A 309 23.06 5.28 -0.09
CA PRO A 309 22.27 6.15 -0.96
C PRO A 309 22.89 7.50 -1.37
N GLN A 310 24.08 7.83 -0.89
CA GLN A 310 24.74 9.14 -1.09
C GLN A 310 26.06 9.01 -1.85
N ALA A 311 26.43 7.82 -2.32
CA ALA A 311 27.68 7.64 -3.04
C ALA A 311 27.51 8.17 -4.48
N ASP A 312 28.14 9.31 -4.78
CA ASP A 312 28.24 9.86 -6.15
C ASP A 312 29.01 8.89 -7.08
N ASP A 313 29.89 8.06 -6.51
CA ASP A 313 30.63 7.01 -7.20
C ASP A 313 30.21 5.60 -6.69
N PRO A 314 29.67 4.73 -7.56
CA PRO A 314 29.40 3.33 -7.23
C PRO A 314 30.63 2.56 -6.71
N ALA A 315 31.86 2.96 -7.07
CA ALA A 315 33.10 2.37 -6.56
C ALA A 315 33.43 2.81 -5.12
N ALA A 316 32.82 3.88 -4.62
CA ALA A 316 32.87 4.32 -3.22
C ALA A 316 31.69 3.78 -2.38
N ALA A 317 30.86 2.90 -2.97
CA ALA A 317 29.77 2.26 -2.27
C ALA A 317 30.29 1.49 -1.03
N CYS A 318 29.68 1.76 0.11
CA CYS A 318 29.92 1.05 1.37
C CYS A 318 28.62 0.45 1.89
N VAL A 319 28.74 -0.49 2.82
CA VAL A 319 27.62 -0.98 3.62
C VAL A 319 27.45 -0.04 4.81
N GLU A 320 26.22 0.42 5.04
CA GLU A 320 25.87 1.22 6.22
C GLU A 320 25.08 0.33 7.20
N VAL A 321 25.60 0.16 8.41
CA VAL A 321 24.91 -0.56 9.49
C VAL A 321 24.43 0.47 10.51
N PHE A 322 23.12 0.66 10.55
CA PHE A 322 22.43 1.47 11.54
C PHE A 322 22.13 0.60 12.75
N ALA A 323 22.41 1.07 13.95
CA ALA A 323 22.18 0.36 15.20
C ALA A 323 21.58 1.27 16.28
N GLN A 324 20.67 0.73 17.08
CA GLN A 324 20.10 1.38 18.26
C GLN A 324 19.74 0.35 19.34
N THR A 325 19.63 0.82 20.58
CA THR A 325 19.22 -0.02 21.72
C THR A 325 17.72 -0.30 21.71
N GLY A 326 17.35 -1.52 22.08
CA GLY A 326 15.96 -1.99 22.16
C GLY A 326 15.31 -2.24 20.78
N LEU A 327 13.98 -2.18 20.74
CA LEU A 327 13.17 -2.53 19.55
C LEU A 327 13.29 -1.49 18.42
N GLY A 328 13.39 -1.96 17.17
CA GLY A 328 13.67 -1.19 15.95
C GLY A 328 12.66 -0.09 15.60
N ARG A 329 11.54 -0.02 16.32
CA ARG A 329 10.44 0.92 16.07
C ARG A 329 10.88 2.39 16.17
N ARG A 330 11.76 2.70 17.13
CA ARG A 330 12.28 4.07 17.31
C ARG A 330 13.04 4.59 16.07
N LEU A 331 13.84 3.75 15.42
CA LEU A 331 14.56 4.11 14.20
C LEU A 331 13.62 4.40 13.03
N MET A 332 12.60 3.55 12.87
CA MET A 332 11.62 3.65 11.78
C MET A 332 10.71 4.87 11.93
N ASP A 333 10.30 5.19 13.16
CA ASP A 333 9.45 6.34 13.49
C ASP A 333 10.24 7.67 13.51
N GLY A 334 11.55 7.64 13.21
CA GLY A 334 12.44 8.82 13.20
C GLY A 334 12.80 9.34 14.60
N GLY A 335 12.52 8.55 15.65
CA GLY A 335 12.80 8.89 17.03
C GLY A 335 14.21 8.43 17.45
N GLY A 336 15.11 9.39 17.61
CA GLY A 336 16.49 9.13 18.06
C GLY A 336 17.48 9.00 16.90
N LEU A 337 18.75 9.19 17.23
CA LEU A 337 19.85 9.16 16.28
C LEU A 337 20.54 7.80 16.37
N PRO A 338 20.46 6.93 15.33
CA PRO A 338 21.15 5.65 15.33
C PRO A 338 22.66 5.83 15.26
N GLU A 339 23.40 4.87 15.83
CA GLU A 339 24.80 4.69 15.47
C GLU A 339 24.90 4.19 14.03
N VAL A 340 25.81 4.76 13.24
CA VAL A 340 26.07 4.32 11.86
C VAL A 340 27.52 3.88 11.73
N LEU A 341 27.69 2.64 11.32
CA LEU A 341 28.98 2.03 10.98
C LEU A 341 29.08 1.89 9.47
N TYR A 342 30.16 2.42 8.89
CA TYR A 342 30.46 2.32 7.47
C TYR A 342 31.47 1.20 7.27
N LEU A 343 31.12 0.20 6.45
CA LEU A 343 31.92 -1.00 6.24
C LEU A 343 32.23 -1.16 4.75
N SER A 344 33.44 -1.62 4.44
CA SER A 344 33.84 -1.92 3.06
C SER A 344 32.98 -3.05 2.48
N ARG A 345 32.83 -3.05 1.15
CA ARG A 345 32.11 -4.09 0.40
C ARG A 345 33.02 -5.24 -0.07
N GLU A 346 34.18 -5.37 0.55
CA GLU A 346 35.13 -6.46 0.26
C GLU A 346 34.65 -7.78 0.89
N PRO A 347 35.08 -8.95 0.37
CA PRO A 347 34.72 -10.25 0.94
C PRO A 347 35.01 -10.38 2.44
N ASP A 348 36.06 -9.70 2.91
CA ASP A 348 36.31 -9.48 4.33
C ASP A 348 36.08 -8.00 4.67
N PRO A 349 34.85 -7.62 5.10
CA PRO A 349 34.52 -6.24 5.37
C PRO A 349 35.38 -5.70 6.52
N HIS A 350 35.72 -4.42 6.44
CA HIS A 350 36.44 -3.72 7.50
C HIS A 350 35.86 -2.31 7.70
N PRO A 351 35.98 -1.73 8.91
CA PRO A 351 35.48 -0.39 9.17
C PRO A 351 36.17 0.66 8.30
N LEU A 352 35.38 1.48 7.63
CA LEU A 352 35.84 2.66 6.90
C LEU A 352 35.85 3.88 7.82
N ARG A 353 36.68 4.88 7.48
CA ARG A 353 36.61 6.19 8.14
C ARG A 353 35.24 6.82 7.88
N ARG A 354 34.64 7.41 8.92
CA ARG A 354 33.40 8.18 8.82
C ARG A 354 33.51 9.22 7.69
N PRO A 355 32.50 9.37 6.82
CA PRO A 355 32.45 10.45 5.85
C PRO A 355 32.55 11.81 6.56
N ALA A 356 33.19 12.80 5.94
CA ALA A 356 33.37 14.14 6.52
C ALA A 356 32.04 14.84 6.89
N HIS A 357 30.93 14.42 6.28
CA HIS A 357 29.59 14.95 6.52
C HIS A 357 28.84 14.28 7.69
N ALA A 358 29.38 13.21 8.30
CA ALA A 358 28.76 12.55 9.45
C ALA A 358 29.07 13.33 10.74
N HIS A 359 28.06 13.96 11.34
CA HIS A 359 28.22 14.72 12.58
C HIS A 359 28.68 13.85 13.77
N ASN A 360 29.53 14.44 14.61
CA ASN A 360 30.04 13.86 15.85
C ASN A 360 28.88 13.48 16.78
N GLN A 361 28.67 12.18 16.98
CA GLN A 361 27.89 11.68 18.10
C GLN A 361 28.68 10.56 18.78
N GLU A 362 28.80 10.72 20.10
CA GLU A 362 29.44 9.77 21.00
C GLU A 362 28.78 8.40 20.84
N SER A 363 29.62 7.39 20.66
CA SER A 363 29.24 5.99 20.54
C SER A 363 28.39 5.57 21.74
N ALA A 364 27.10 5.38 21.53
CA ALA A 364 26.27 4.64 22.48
C ALA A 364 26.78 3.18 22.46
N PRO A 365 27.15 2.60 23.62
CA PRO A 365 27.74 1.27 23.67
C PRO A 365 26.68 0.21 23.38
N GLY A 366 26.90 -0.65 22.38
CA GLY A 366 25.97 -1.76 22.15
C GLY A 366 26.41 -2.77 21.10
N LEU A 367 26.65 -2.34 19.85
CA LEU A 367 26.98 -3.27 18.77
C LEU A 367 28.48 -3.55 18.74
N THR A 368 28.86 -4.82 18.89
CA THR A 368 30.28 -5.21 18.76
C THR A 368 30.74 -5.07 17.31
N SER A 369 32.03 -4.76 17.11
CA SER A 369 32.62 -4.72 15.76
C SER A 369 32.41 -6.05 15.02
N GLU A 370 32.49 -7.18 15.71
CA GLU A 370 32.24 -8.50 15.12
C GLU A 370 30.81 -8.65 14.60
N SER A 371 29.82 -8.22 15.38
CA SER A 371 28.41 -8.23 14.97
C SER A 371 28.17 -7.34 13.75
N ALA A 372 28.77 -6.14 13.71
CA ALA A 372 28.66 -5.23 12.58
C ALA A 372 29.27 -5.83 11.29
N LEU A 373 30.45 -6.43 11.39
CA LEU A 373 31.09 -7.13 10.28
C LEU A 373 30.25 -8.32 9.79
N GLN A 374 29.66 -9.08 10.71
CA GLN A 374 28.78 -10.19 10.37
C GLN A 374 27.53 -9.73 9.62
N LEU A 375 26.92 -8.61 10.06
CA LEU A 375 25.79 -7.99 9.38
C LEU A 375 26.14 -7.50 7.98
N ALA A 376 27.33 -6.91 7.78
CA ALA A 376 27.78 -6.55 6.43
C ALA A 376 27.94 -7.76 5.52
N ARG A 377 28.56 -8.85 6.01
CA ARG A 377 28.66 -10.11 5.25
C ARG A 377 27.29 -10.66 4.88
N TRP A 378 26.34 -10.65 5.81
CA TRP A 378 24.96 -11.06 5.52
C TRP A 378 24.29 -10.14 4.51
N GLY A 379 24.43 -8.82 4.66
CA GLY A 379 23.87 -7.83 3.75
C GLY A 379 24.36 -8.02 2.31
N MET A 380 25.67 -8.17 2.11
CA MET A 380 26.26 -8.41 0.79
C MET A 380 25.76 -9.72 0.16
N LYS A 381 25.63 -10.78 0.97
CA LYS A 381 25.11 -12.07 0.50
C LYS A 381 23.64 -11.97 0.07
N ILE A 382 22.82 -11.25 0.85
CA ILE A 382 21.42 -10.99 0.52
C ILE A 382 21.32 -10.17 -0.77
N GLU A 383 22.12 -9.11 -0.91
CA GLU A 383 22.19 -8.31 -2.14
C GLU A 383 22.54 -9.18 -3.36
N GLU A 384 23.55 -10.06 -3.25
CA GLU A 384 23.94 -10.98 -4.32
C GLU A 384 22.78 -11.86 -4.77
N THR A 385 22.03 -12.46 -3.83
CA THR A 385 20.84 -13.27 -4.16
C THR A 385 19.68 -12.46 -4.70
N ALA A 386 19.53 -11.20 -4.28
CA ALA A 386 18.46 -10.31 -4.71
C ALA A 386 18.74 -9.64 -6.08
N GLY A 387 20.01 -9.57 -6.49
CA GLY A 387 20.46 -8.95 -7.74
C GLY A 387 20.40 -7.41 -7.75
N GLN A 388 20.12 -6.79 -6.60
CA GLN A 388 20.04 -5.33 -6.44
C GLN A 388 20.23 -4.94 -4.97
N PRO A 389 20.66 -3.70 -4.67
CA PRO A 389 20.88 -3.23 -3.30
C PRO A 389 19.65 -3.35 -2.41
N GLN A 390 19.89 -3.58 -1.11
CA GLN A 390 18.87 -3.98 -0.14
C GLN A 390 18.87 -3.09 1.10
N ASP A 391 17.66 -2.92 1.64
CA ASP A 391 17.33 -2.39 2.96
C ASP A 391 16.87 -3.58 3.83
N ILE A 392 17.67 -3.89 4.86
CA ILE A 392 17.53 -5.11 5.67
C ILE A 392 17.32 -4.75 7.14
N GLU A 393 16.19 -5.17 7.71
CA GLU A 393 15.93 -5.04 9.15
C GLU A 393 16.58 -6.19 9.91
N TRP A 394 17.26 -5.88 11.02
CA TRP A 394 17.92 -6.89 11.86
C TRP A 394 17.74 -6.60 13.35
N CYS A 395 17.96 -7.63 14.18
CA CYS A 395 18.07 -7.47 15.63
C CYS A 395 19.10 -8.42 16.24
N GLN A 396 19.49 -8.12 17.48
CA GLN A 396 20.38 -8.94 18.31
C GLN A 396 19.71 -9.24 19.64
N ASP A 397 19.69 -10.52 20.03
CA ASP A 397 19.17 -10.95 21.32
C ASP A 397 20.16 -10.70 22.47
N ASN A 398 19.73 -10.92 23.71
CA ASN A 398 20.56 -10.78 24.91
C ASN A 398 21.75 -11.77 25.00
N ARG A 399 21.83 -12.77 24.11
CA ARG A 399 22.94 -13.74 24.01
C ARG A 399 23.94 -13.35 22.93
N GLY A 400 23.66 -12.29 22.17
CA GLY A 400 24.49 -11.82 21.07
C GLY A 400 24.15 -12.45 19.71
N ASN A 401 23.11 -13.28 19.61
CA ASN A 401 22.68 -13.87 18.34
C ASN A 401 22.02 -12.82 17.47
N LEU A 402 22.40 -12.76 16.19
CA LEU A 402 21.83 -11.86 15.19
C LEU A 402 20.71 -12.55 14.41
N TYR A 403 19.70 -11.78 14.00
CA TYR A 403 18.56 -12.25 13.24
C TYR A 403 18.18 -11.26 12.14
N ILE A 404 17.81 -11.77 10.97
CA ILE A 404 17.19 -10.99 9.90
C ILE A 404 15.67 -10.98 10.09
N LEU A 405 15.07 -9.80 10.07
CA LEU A 405 13.65 -9.58 10.31
C LEU A 405 12.88 -9.25 9.03
N GLN A 406 13.54 -8.59 8.07
CA GLN A 406 12.96 -8.19 6.79
C GLN A 406 14.08 -7.86 5.81
N SER A 407 13.82 -7.97 4.51
CA SER A 407 14.68 -7.45 3.44
C SER A 407 13.79 -6.91 2.33
N ARG A 408 14.21 -5.82 1.69
CA ARG A 408 13.55 -5.28 0.51
C ARG A 408 14.53 -4.53 -0.38
N PRO A 409 14.16 -4.24 -1.64
CA PRO A 409 14.97 -3.40 -2.52
C PRO A 409 15.23 -2.02 -1.91
N LEU A 410 16.48 -1.58 -1.95
CA LEU A 410 16.88 -0.21 -1.63
C LEU A 410 16.87 0.60 -2.92
N ASP A 411 15.95 1.57 -3.00
CA ASP A 411 15.99 2.56 -4.07
C ASP A 411 17.09 3.59 -3.77
N ILE A 412 18.08 3.61 -4.64
CA ILE A 412 19.29 4.43 -4.54
C ILE A 412 19.20 5.64 -5.47
N GLY A 413 18.10 5.79 -6.22
CA GLY A 413 17.94 6.80 -7.25
C GLY A 413 18.94 6.57 -8.39
N SER A 414 18.50 6.02 -9.52
CA SER A 414 19.26 6.22 -10.74
C SER A 414 19.12 7.69 -11.13
N VAL A 415 20.07 8.53 -10.75
CA VAL A 415 20.29 9.80 -11.45
C VAL A 415 20.87 9.45 -12.80
N ARG A 416 20.04 8.91 -13.70
CA ARG A 416 20.26 9.07 -15.13
C ARG A 416 19.42 10.26 -15.52
N PRO A 417 20.04 11.41 -15.85
CA PRO A 417 19.30 12.48 -16.51
C PRO A 417 18.63 11.83 -17.74
N PRO A 418 17.31 11.97 -17.91
CA PRO A 418 16.71 11.67 -19.20
C PRO A 418 17.40 12.59 -20.21
N ASP A 419 18.07 11.99 -21.18
CA ASP A 419 18.79 12.65 -22.28
C ASP A 419 19.97 13.55 -21.91
N GLY A 420 21.14 12.98 -21.60
CA GLY A 420 22.45 13.62 -21.84
C GLY A 420 22.62 15.08 -21.37
N GLY A 421 21.81 15.52 -20.41
CA GLY A 421 21.78 16.87 -19.89
C GLY A 421 22.94 17.03 -18.92
N ALA A 422 23.60 18.19 -19.00
CA ALA A 422 24.68 18.58 -18.12
C ALA A 422 24.34 18.29 -16.63
N GLU A 423 25.39 18.03 -15.84
CA GLU A 423 25.29 18.09 -14.37
C GLU A 423 24.47 19.32 -13.97
N PRO A 424 23.57 19.22 -12.97
CA PRO A 424 22.78 20.37 -12.55
C PRO A 424 23.77 21.52 -12.29
N GLU A 425 23.69 22.57 -13.13
CA GLU A 425 24.49 23.78 -12.94
C GLU A 425 24.37 24.15 -11.47
N SER A 426 25.50 24.26 -10.79
CA SER A 426 25.58 24.81 -9.44
C SER A 426 24.80 26.12 -9.43
N LEU A 427 23.57 26.07 -8.92
CA LEU A 427 22.72 27.24 -8.82
C LEU A 427 23.38 28.16 -7.80
N GLU A 428 23.97 29.26 -8.26
CA GLU A 428 24.45 30.33 -7.40
C GLU A 428 23.23 31.01 -6.75
N ILE A 429 22.78 30.44 -5.64
CA ILE A 429 21.74 31.04 -4.81
C ILE A 429 22.39 32.18 -4.01
N ALA A 430 22.20 33.42 -4.46
CA ALA A 430 22.75 34.62 -3.83
C ALA A 430 22.12 34.97 -2.45
N ASN A 431 21.24 34.11 -1.93
CA ASN A 431 20.59 34.32 -0.65
C ASN A 431 21.54 33.98 0.51
N PRO A 432 21.44 34.67 1.65
CA PRO A 432 22.19 34.29 2.84
C PRO A 432 21.78 32.86 3.26
N ILE A 433 22.79 32.01 3.42
CA ILE A 433 22.63 30.65 3.93
C ILE A 433 22.13 30.74 5.39
N LEU A 434 20.91 30.28 5.64
CA LEU A 434 20.31 30.27 6.98
C LEU A 434 20.79 29.07 7.80
N LEU A 435 20.92 27.92 7.14
CA LEU A 435 21.36 26.66 7.71
C LEU A 435 22.16 25.94 6.63
N GLU A 436 23.32 25.42 7.01
CA GLU A 436 24.16 24.58 6.17
C GLU A 436 24.61 23.37 7.00
N GLY A 437 24.71 22.24 6.32
CA GLY A 437 24.84 20.96 6.99
C GLY A 437 23.48 20.37 7.37
N GLY A 438 23.44 19.04 7.39
CA GLY A 438 22.21 18.27 7.55
C GLY A 438 22.39 16.90 6.92
N VAL A 439 21.46 15.99 7.21
CA VAL A 439 21.49 14.64 6.64
C VAL A 439 20.56 14.61 5.44
N VAL A 440 21.11 14.46 4.23
CA VAL A 440 20.31 14.38 3.00
C VAL A 440 19.55 13.04 2.95
N ALA A 441 18.25 13.11 3.17
CA ALA A 441 17.35 11.96 3.13
C ALA A 441 16.98 11.54 1.70
N SER A 442 16.72 12.52 0.83
CA SER A 442 16.47 12.40 -0.62
C SER A 442 17.13 13.58 -1.32
N ALA A 443 17.79 13.34 -2.45
CA ALA A 443 18.50 14.38 -3.20
C ALA A 443 17.55 15.14 -4.14
N GLY A 444 17.72 16.45 -4.25
CA GLY A 444 16.88 17.31 -5.09
C GLY A 444 16.99 18.78 -4.70
N LEU A 445 16.39 19.66 -5.51
CA LEU A 445 16.30 21.09 -5.23
C LEU A 445 14.83 21.51 -5.20
N GLY A 446 14.39 22.05 -4.07
CA GLY A 446 13.02 22.49 -3.86
C GLY A 446 12.96 23.94 -3.40
N MET A 447 11.98 24.69 -3.92
CA MET A 447 11.71 26.07 -3.51
C MET A 447 10.22 26.27 -3.29
N GLY A 448 9.86 27.12 -2.31
CA GLY A 448 8.46 27.37 -2.01
C GLY A 448 8.22 28.13 -0.72
N PRO A 449 6.96 28.51 -0.43
CA PRO A 449 6.61 29.11 0.86
C PRO A 449 6.86 28.12 2.00
N VAL A 450 7.49 28.60 3.08
CA VAL A 450 7.74 27.80 4.28
C VAL A 450 6.42 27.55 5.01
N SER A 451 6.13 26.28 5.31
CA SER A 451 4.98 25.86 6.12
C SER A 451 5.45 25.11 7.35
N LEU A 452 5.17 25.68 8.53
CA LEU A 452 5.53 25.09 9.82
C LEU A 452 4.46 24.09 10.24
N VAL A 453 4.85 22.83 10.42
CA VAL A 453 3.97 21.75 10.85
C VAL A 453 4.43 21.28 12.23
N LYS A 454 3.54 21.34 13.22
CA LYS A 454 3.82 20.87 14.59
C LYS A 454 3.13 19.54 14.90
N GLY A 455 2.07 19.21 14.15
CA GLY A 455 1.36 17.94 14.25
C GLY A 455 0.47 17.68 13.05
N ASP A 456 -0.19 16.52 13.06
CA ASP A 456 -0.98 16.03 11.92
C ASP A 456 -2.13 16.96 11.51
N GLU A 457 -2.66 17.75 12.44
CA GLU A 457 -3.75 18.71 12.20
C GLU A 457 -3.33 19.86 11.26
N ASP A 458 -2.04 20.21 11.24
CA ASP A 458 -1.52 21.28 10.40
C ASP A 458 -1.39 20.85 8.93
N LEU A 459 -1.34 19.54 8.65
CA LEU A 459 -1.07 18.98 7.32
C LEU A 459 -2.14 19.37 6.29
N ALA A 460 -3.39 19.58 6.72
CA ALA A 460 -4.48 19.98 5.84
C ALA A 460 -4.24 21.39 5.24
N ASN A 461 -3.56 22.26 5.99
CA ASN A 461 -3.37 23.67 5.66
C ASN A 461 -2.09 23.96 4.87
N VAL A 462 -1.26 22.94 4.61
CA VAL A 462 -0.01 23.09 3.87
C VAL A 462 -0.31 23.43 2.40
N PRO A 463 0.10 24.59 1.86
CA PRO A 463 -0.21 24.95 0.48
C PRO A 463 0.54 24.07 -0.53
N GLU A 464 0.07 24.04 -1.77
CA GLU A 464 0.78 23.40 -2.87
C GLU A 464 2.08 24.14 -3.18
N GLY A 465 3.15 23.39 -3.44
CA GLY A 465 4.51 23.89 -3.64
C GLY A 465 5.22 24.31 -2.35
N ALA A 466 4.74 23.92 -1.16
CA ALA A 466 5.33 24.38 0.10
C ALA A 466 6.65 23.69 0.45
N VAL A 467 7.51 24.40 1.20
CA VAL A 467 8.64 23.82 1.92
C VAL A 467 8.18 23.51 3.35
N LEU A 468 7.99 22.24 3.66
CA LEU A 468 7.57 21.80 4.99
C LEU A 468 8.73 21.87 5.99
N VAL A 469 8.48 22.44 7.17
CA VAL A 469 9.45 22.49 8.26
C VAL A 469 8.80 21.98 9.53
N SER A 470 9.38 20.96 10.17
CA SER A 470 8.81 20.28 11.35
C SER A 470 9.91 19.73 12.28
N PRO A 471 9.70 19.61 13.60
CA PRO A 471 10.68 19.01 14.50
C PRO A 471 11.05 17.55 14.16
N THR A 472 10.07 16.78 13.67
CA THR A 472 10.22 15.39 13.21
C THR A 472 9.39 15.19 11.95
N LEU A 473 9.66 14.14 11.17
CA LEU A 473 8.86 13.80 9.98
C LEU A 473 7.99 12.56 10.24
N PRO A 474 6.81 12.71 10.89
CA PRO A 474 5.93 11.59 11.16
C PRO A 474 5.37 10.99 9.86
N PRO A 475 4.98 9.69 9.89
CA PRO A 475 4.46 8.99 8.71
C PRO A 475 3.25 9.67 8.03
N ALA A 476 2.48 10.49 8.75
CA ALA A 476 1.31 11.21 8.22
C ALA A 476 1.68 12.21 7.10
N ILE A 477 2.89 12.77 7.11
CA ILE A 477 3.36 13.72 6.09
C ILE A 477 3.40 13.05 4.70
N ALA A 478 3.56 11.73 4.63
CA ALA A 478 3.59 11.00 3.36
C ALA A 478 2.34 11.23 2.48
N ALA A 479 1.20 11.57 3.09
CA ALA A 479 -0.04 11.86 2.34
C ALA A 479 0.05 13.12 1.47
N ILE A 480 0.83 14.11 1.93
CA ILE A 480 0.94 15.43 1.29
C ILE A 480 2.23 15.60 0.48
N ILE A 481 3.12 14.60 0.42
CA ILE A 481 4.38 14.66 -0.34
C ILE A 481 4.20 15.25 -1.76
N PRO A 482 3.21 14.84 -2.59
CA PRO A 482 3.06 15.39 -3.94
C PRO A 482 2.74 16.89 -4.00
N ARG A 483 2.34 17.49 -2.88
CA ARG A 483 2.05 18.93 -2.77
C ARG A 483 3.26 19.70 -2.26
N LEU A 484 4.29 19.02 -1.75
CA LEU A 484 5.48 19.66 -1.22
C LEU A 484 6.47 19.92 -2.35
N SER A 485 7.29 20.95 -2.19
CA SER A 485 8.48 21.17 -2.99
C SER A 485 9.75 20.77 -2.24
N ALA A 486 9.74 20.80 -0.90
CA ALA A 486 10.80 20.26 -0.06
C ALA A 486 10.29 19.97 1.36
N ALA A 487 11.06 19.23 2.15
CA ALA A 487 10.82 19.01 3.57
C ALA A 487 12.14 19.09 4.36
N VAL A 488 12.11 19.75 5.52
CA VAL A 488 13.23 19.91 6.46
C VAL A 488 12.77 19.56 7.86
N ALA A 489 13.59 18.83 8.62
CA ALA A 489 13.29 18.54 10.02
C ALA A 489 14.49 18.53 10.95
N ASP A 490 14.24 18.84 12.22
CA ASP A 490 15.26 18.92 13.26
C ASP A 490 15.82 17.53 13.63
N GLN A 491 14.95 16.51 13.65
CA GLN A 491 15.30 15.13 13.96
C GLN A 491 14.82 14.16 12.88
N GLY A 492 15.65 13.17 12.60
CA GLY A 492 15.36 12.08 11.67
C GLY A 492 16.62 11.33 11.29
N SER A 493 16.45 10.18 10.63
CA SER A 493 17.55 9.39 10.09
C SER A 493 17.30 9.07 8.62
N ARG A 494 18.34 8.68 7.89
CA ARG A 494 18.22 8.20 6.49
C ARG A 494 17.40 6.91 6.40
N ALA A 495 17.35 6.16 7.49
CA ALA A 495 16.57 4.95 7.68
C ALA A 495 15.12 5.21 8.14
N SER A 496 14.75 6.46 8.39
CA SER A 496 13.38 6.81 8.79
C SER A 496 12.38 6.51 7.68
N HIS A 497 11.14 6.26 8.11
CA HIS A 497 10.03 5.97 7.22
C HIS A 497 9.80 7.06 6.15
N PHE A 498 9.83 8.34 6.54
CA PHE A 498 9.67 9.45 5.60
C PHE A 498 10.80 9.52 4.57
N ALA A 499 12.06 9.36 5.00
CA ALA A 499 13.23 9.46 4.12
C ALA A 499 13.16 8.44 2.96
N MET A 500 12.67 7.25 3.25
CA MET A 500 12.47 6.18 2.27
C MET A 500 11.34 6.46 1.29
N VAL A 501 10.19 6.99 1.77
CA VAL A 501 9.11 7.41 0.87
C VAL A 501 9.55 8.59 0.00
N ALA A 502 10.30 9.54 0.56
CA ALA A 502 10.83 10.68 -0.17
C ALA A 502 11.90 10.29 -1.21
N ARG A 503 12.56 9.12 -1.10
CA ARG A 503 13.43 8.61 -2.17
C ARG A 503 12.63 8.01 -3.31
N ALA A 504 11.60 7.22 -2.99
CA ALA A 504 10.77 6.56 -4.01
C ALA A 504 9.82 7.51 -4.74
N HIS A 505 9.33 8.54 -4.04
CA HIS A 505 8.24 9.41 -4.50
C HIS A 505 8.50 10.88 -4.13
N GLY A 506 9.77 11.28 -4.06
CA GLY A 506 10.19 12.58 -3.55
C GLY A 506 9.45 13.77 -4.16
N PRO A 507 9.24 14.84 -3.37
CA PRO A 507 8.82 16.13 -3.89
C PRO A 507 9.89 16.78 -4.77
#